data_AF-A0A7C6VEU9-F1
#
_entry.id   AF-A0A7C6VEU9-F1
#
_cell.length_a   1.000
_cell.length_b   1.000
_cell.length_c   1.000
_cell.angle_alpha   90.00
_cell.angle_beta   90.00
_cell.angle_gamma   90.00
#
_symmetry.space_group_name_H-M   'P 1'
#
loop_
_entity.id
_entity.type
_entity.pdbx_description
1 polymer ?
#
loop_
_entity_poly.entity_id
_entity_poly.type
_entity_poly.pdbx_seq_one_letter_code
_entity_poly.pdbx_strand_id
1 'polypeptide(L)'
;MTVNLPPALYPAGEGAKVANQGVDKQRKGKEKLLEACQEFEAIFWQQILRQMRRSIPKSGLLDGGTGEEIFQDFLDGEYARILARQGSGSLAHILYEQLGLGEE
;
A
#
# COMPACT_ATOMS: atom_id res chain seq x y z
N MET A 1 39.40 11.12 -41.07
CA MET A 1 39.47 9.65 -40.98
C MET A 1 39.04 9.24 -39.59
N THR A 2 37.85 8.66 -39.43
CA THR A 2 37.37 8.09 -38.17
C THR A 2 38.09 6.77 -37.93
N VAL A 3 39.00 6.73 -36.96
CA VAL A 3 39.67 5.50 -36.54
C VAL A 3 38.64 4.57 -35.89
N ASN A 4 38.38 3.44 -36.55
CA ASN A 4 37.58 2.34 -36.02
C ASN A 4 38.45 1.58 -35.02
N LEU A 5 38.19 1.76 -33.72
CA LEU A 5 38.92 1.11 -32.64
C LEU A 5 38.23 -0.23 -32.28
N PRO A 6 38.99 -1.33 -32.04
CA PRO A 6 38.42 -2.63 -31.73
C PRO A 6 37.55 -2.61 -30.45
N PRO A 7 36.49 -3.43 -30.40
CA PRO A 7 35.48 -3.41 -29.34
C PRO A 7 35.95 -3.84 -27.94
N ALA A 8 37.23 -4.21 -27.79
CA ALA A 8 37.83 -4.58 -26.51
C ALA A 8 38.34 -3.39 -25.69
N LEU A 9 38.30 -2.16 -26.22
CA LEU A 9 38.89 -0.96 -25.59
C LEU A 9 37.86 0.11 -25.16
N TYR A 10 36.56 -0.22 -25.13
CA TYR A 10 35.57 0.70 -24.57
C TYR A 10 35.73 0.76 -23.03
N PRO A 11 35.84 1.95 -22.40
CA PRO A 11 35.88 2.05 -20.96
C PRO A 11 34.54 1.62 -20.37
N ALA A 12 34.51 0.42 -19.78
CA ALA A 12 33.43 -0.03 -18.93
C ALA A 12 33.42 0.82 -17.64
N GLY A 13 32.34 1.53 -17.32
CA GLY A 13 32.21 2.03 -15.95
C GLY A 13 31.14 3.08 -15.63
N GLU A 14 30.78 3.99 -16.52
CA GLU A 14 29.98 5.18 -16.10
C GLU A 14 28.51 5.18 -16.58
N GLY A 15 28.18 4.58 -17.72
CA GLY A 15 26.80 4.54 -18.25
C GLY A 15 25.84 3.62 -17.48
N ALA A 16 26.36 2.62 -16.77
CA ALA A 16 25.52 1.62 -16.08
C ALA A 16 24.93 2.12 -14.74
N LYS A 17 25.52 3.14 -14.11
CA LYS A 17 25.07 3.65 -12.80
C LYS A 17 23.90 4.61 -12.88
N VAL A 18 23.79 5.38 -13.97
CA VAL A 18 22.76 6.41 -14.15
C VAL A 18 21.43 5.80 -14.58
N ALA A 19 21.44 4.78 -15.44
CA ALA A 19 20.23 4.06 -15.87
C ALA A 19 19.52 3.32 -14.71
N ASN A 20 20.27 2.87 -13.70
CA ASN A 20 19.71 2.11 -12.59
C ASN A 20 18.98 3.00 -11.55
N GLN A 21 19.45 4.23 -11.35
CA GLN A 21 18.87 5.16 -10.37
C GLN A 21 17.47 5.66 -10.73
N GLY A 22 17.18 5.86 -12.02
CA GLY A 22 15.86 6.28 -12.48
C GLY A 22 14.79 5.21 -12.28
N VAL A 23 15.13 3.94 -12.58
CA VAL A 23 14.23 2.79 -12.42
C VAL A 23 13.95 2.52 -10.94
N ASP A 24 14.95 2.63 -10.07
CA ASP A 24 14.76 2.47 -8.62
C ASP A 24 13.86 3.54 -8.00
N LYS A 25 13.96 4.79 -8.47
CA LYS A 25 13.11 5.89 -7.98
C LYS A 25 11.64 5.68 -8.38
N GLN A 26 11.41 5.26 -9.62
CA GLN A 26 10.07 4.93 -10.13
C GLN A 26 9.45 3.75 -9.39
N ARG A 27 10.22 2.68 -9.16
CA ARG A 27 9.76 1.52 -8.38
C ARG A 27 9.37 1.90 -6.96
N LYS A 28 10.21 2.67 -6.26
CA LYS A 28 9.90 3.17 -4.91
C LYS A 28 8.67 4.07 -4.87
N GLY A 29 8.43 4.86 -5.92
CA GLY A 29 7.21 5.67 -6.04
C GLY A 29 5.95 4.82 -6.11
N LYS A 30 5.97 3.79 -6.97
CA LYS A 30 4.87 2.83 -7.12
C LYS A 30 4.60 2.04 -5.84
N GLU A 31 5.65 1.58 -5.16
CA GLU A 31 5.53 0.87 -3.88
C GLU A 31 4.85 1.75 -2.81
N LYS A 32 5.26 3.03 -2.70
CA LYS A 32 4.65 3.98 -1.76
C LYS A 32 3.20 4.32 -2.09
N LEU A 33 2.86 4.44 -3.37
CA LEU A 33 1.49 4.70 -3.79
C LEU A 33 0.59 3.52 -3.41
N LEU A 34 1.04 2.30 -3.64
CA LEU A 34 0.31 1.09 -3.24
C LEU A 34 0.14 1.01 -1.71
N GLU A 35 1.20 1.31 -0.95
CA GLU A 35 1.16 1.34 0.51
C GLU A 35 0.12 2.36 1.02
N ALA A 36 0.13 3.58 0.49
CA ALA A 36 -0.86 4.60 0.85
C ALA A 36 -2.30 4.16 0.51
N CYS A 37 -2.52 3.47 -0.61
CA CYS A 37 -3.82 2.93 -0.96
C CYS A 37 -4.28 1.84 0.02
N GLN A 38 -3.36 0.97 0.47
CA GLN A 38 -3.64 -0.05 1.48
C GLN A 38 -3.96 0.56 2.85
N GLU A 39 -3.26 1.62 3.25
CA GLU A 39 -3.57 2.35 4.48
C GLU A 39 -4.98 2.97 4.44
N PHE A 40 -5.36 3.53 3.29
CA PHE A 40 -6.72 4.03 3.09
C PHE A 40 -7.78 2.92 3.17
N GLU A 41 -7.54 1.78 2.51
CA GLU A 41 -8.43 0.63 2.59
C GLU A 41 -8.54 0.08 4.03
N ALA A 42 -7.48 0.15 4.83
CA ALA A 42 -7.53 -0.22 6.24
C ALA A 42 -8.46 0.71 7.03
N ILE A 43 -8.43 2.02 6.81
CA ILE A 43 -9.37 2.95 7.46
C ILE A 43 -10.82 2.62 7.07
N PHE A 44 -11.04 2.29 5.80
CA PHE A 44 -12.35 1.89 5.30
C PHE A 44 -12.86 0.60 5.97
N TRP A 45 -12.03 -0.44 6.04
CA TRP A 45 -12.38 -1.68 6.74
C TRP A 45 -12.65 -1.47 8.23
N GLN A 46 -11.83 -0.66 8.90
CA GLN A 46 -12.05 -0.33 10.31
C GLN A 46 -13.44 0.31 10.52
N GLN A 47 -13.85 1.21 9.61
CA GLN A 47 -15.17 1.80 9.67
C GLN A 47 -16.28 0.77 9.43
N ILE A 48 -16.13 -0.14 8.47
CA ILE A 48 -17.09 -1.23 8.23
C ILE A 48 -17.25 -2.10 9.49
N LEU A 49 -16.14 -2.57 10.05
CA LEU A 49 -16.14 -3.42 11.24
C LEU A 49 -16.82 -2.72 12.43
N ARG A 50 -16.55 -1.43 12.59
CA ARG A 50 -17.19 -0.60 13.62
C ARG A 50 -18.69 -0.42 13.39
N GLN A 51 -19.16 -0.31 12.16
CA GLN A 51 -20.61 -0.24 11.88
C GLN A 51 -21.29 -1.59 12.07
N MET A 52 -20.65 -2.69 11.67
CA MET A 52 -21.14 -4.06 11.91
C MET A 52 -21.26 -4.35 13.42
N ARG A 53 -20.18 -4.16 14.16
CA ARG A 53 -20.20 -3.46 15.46
C ARG A 53 -21.53 -3.08 16.09
N ARG A 54 -21.88 -1.85 15.75
CA ARG A 54 -22.98 -1.05 16.29
C ARG A 54 -24.35 -1.59 15.90
N SER A 55 -24.45 -2.42 14.86
CA SER A 55 -25.71 -3.02 14.46
C SER A 55 -26.13 -4.20 15.35
N ILE A 56 -25.20 -4.75 16.14
CA ILE A 56 -25.49 -5.81 17.11
C ILE A 56 -26.00 -5.16 18.42
N PRO A 57 -27.25 -5.41 18.83
CA PRO A 57 -27.78 -4.86 20.07
C PRO A 57 -26.99 -5.39 21.27
N LYS A 58 -26.51 -4.49 22.11
CA LYS A 58 -25.85 -4.83 23.38
C LYS A 58 -26.90 -5.40 24.33
N SER A 59 -26.76 -6.65 24.73
CA SER A 59 -27.72 -7.34 25.61
C SER A 59 -26.99 -7.99 26.77
N GLY A 60 -26.69 -7.21 27.81
CA GLY A 60 -26.11 -7.74 29.04
C GLY A 60 -25.84 -6.67 30.09
N LEU A 61 -25.92 -7.07 31.36
CA LEU A 61 -25.54 -6.23 32.51
C LEU A 61 -24.01 -5.97 32.56
N LEU A 62 -23.21 -6.74 31.81
CA LEU A 62 -21.74 -6.71 31.77
C LEU A 62 -21.17 -6.32 30.40
N ASP A 63 -22.02 -5.90 29.45
CA ASP A 63 -21.65 -5.69 28.05
C ASP A 63 -21.49 -4.18 27.77
N GLY A 64 -20.37 -3.74 27.18
CA GLY A 64 -20.21 -2.34 26.74
C GLY A 64 -19.60 -1.38 27.78
N GLY A 65 -18.40 -1.70 28.28
CA GLY A 65 -17.59 -0.76 29.06
C GLY A 65 -16.60 0.05 28.22
N THR A 66 -16.19 1.25 28.67
CA THR A 66 -15.22 2.10 27.95
C THR A 66 -13.90 1.39 27.65
N GLY A 67 -13.42 0.54 28.55
CA GLY A 67 -12.19 -0.24 28.32
C GLY A 67 -12.36 -1.29 27.22
N GLU A 68 -13.54 -1.92 27.13
CA GLU A 68 -13.88 -2.86 26.07
C GLU A 68 -13.96 -2.13 24.73
N GLU A 69 -14.63 -0.97 24.67
CA GLU A 69 -14.73 -0.15 23.45
C GLU A 69 -13.36 0.24 22.90
N ILE A 70 -12.46 0.71 23.76
CA ILE A 70 -11.11 1.09 23.36
C ILE A 70 -10.35 -0.14 22.83
N PHE A 71 -10.40 -1.27 23.53
CA PHE A 71 -9.73 -2.48 23.09
C PHE A 71 -10.29 -2.99 21.76
N GLN A 72 -11.61 -2.95 21.58
CA GLN A 72 -12.26 -3.34 20.33
C GLN A 72 -11.91 -2.42 19.16
N ASP A 73 -11.82 -1.11 19.39
CA ASP A 73 -11.38 -0.15 18.37
C ASP A 73 -9.92 -0.41 17.94
N PHE A 74 -9.04 -0.78 18.86
CA PHE A 74 -7.68 -1.22 18.52
C PHE A 74 -7.64 -2.55 17.77
N LEU A 75 -8.42 -3.53 18.22
CA LEU A 75 -8.50 -4.84 17.59
C LEU A 75 -9.01 -4.72 16.14
N ASP A 76 -10.01 -3.87 15.90
CA ASP A 76 -10.48 -3.56 14.56
C ASP A 76 -9.43 -2.95 13.66
N GLY A 77 -8.58 -2.08 14.22
CA GLY A 77 -7.47 -1.50 13.48
C GLY A 77 -6.51 -2.57 12.96
N GLU A 78 -6.20 -3.59 13.76
CA GLU A 78 -5.36 -4.71 13.32
C GLU A 78 -6.04 -5.60 12.29
N TYR A 79 -7.31 -5.94 12.50
CA TYR A 79 -8.05 -6.71 11.51
C TYR A 79 -8.15 -5.97 10.18
N ALA A 80 -8.44 -4.68 10.22
CA ALA A 80 -8.53 -3.86 9.03
C ALA A 80 -7.20 -3.78 8.26
N ARG A 81 -6.05 -3.69 8.97
CA ARG A 81 -4.72 -3.76 8.35
C ARG A 81 -4.45 -5.10 7.67
N ILE A 82 -4.86 -6.21 8.30
CA ILE A 82 -4.70 -7.55 7.71
C ILE A 82 -5.57 -7.68 6.45
N LEU A 83 -6.83 -7.26 6.53
CA LEU A 83 -7.79 -7.31 5.43
C LEU A 83 -7.34 -6.45 4.25
N ALA A 84 -6.85 -5.22 4.49
CA ALA A 84 -6.40 -4.31 3.44
C ALA A 84 -5.14 -4.79 2.68
N ARG A 85 -4.38 -5.73 3.26
CA ARG A 85 -3.20 -6.33 2.61
C ARG A 85 -3.52 -7.62 1.86
N GLN A 86 -4.75 -8.11 1.94
CA GLN A 86 -5.17 -9.38 1.36
C GLN A 86 -6.16 -9.17 0.21
N GLY A 87 -6.05 -10.02 -0.82
CA GLY A 87 -7.04 -10.13 -1.89
C GLY A 87 -6.63 -9.44 -3.19
N SER A 88 -6.69 -10.20 -4.29
CA SER A 88 -6.70 -9.65 -5.64
C SER A 88 -8.05 -8.98 -5.89
N GLY A 89 -8.06 -7.70 -6.25
CA GLY A 89 -9.28 -6.91 -6.45
C GLY A 89 -9.73 -6.10 -5.22
N SER A 90 -8.82 -5.85 -4.27
CA SER A 90 -9.08 -4.97 -3.13
C SER A 90 -9.32 -3.52 -3.55
N LEU A 91 -9.94 -2.72 -2.68
CA LEU A 91 -10.17 -1.29 -2.94
C LEU A 91 -8.85 -0.56 -3.17
N ALA A 92 -7.78 -0.92 -2.43
CA ALA A 92 -6.45 -0.37 -2.64
C ALA A 92 -5.93 -0.61 -4.05
N HIS A 93 -6.21 -1.78 -4.64
CA HIS A 93 -5.78 -2.09 -5.99
C HIS A 93 -6.52 -1.24 -7.03
N ILE A 94 -7.84 -1.09 -6.86
CA ILE A 94 -8.67 -0.24 -7.73
C ILE A 94 -8.17 1.20 -7.65
N LEU A 95 -7.92 1.73 -6.45
CA LEU A 95 -7.38 3.08 -6.26
C LEU A 95 -5.99 3.24 -6.88
N TYR A 96 -5.13 2.24 -6.70
CA TYR A 96 -3.79 2.24 -7.29
C TYR A 96 -3.84 2.27 -8.81
N GLU A 97 -4.73 1.49 -9.44
CA GLU A 97 -4.92 1.51 -10.90
C GLU A 97 -5.42 2.89 -11.38
N GLN A 98 -6.42 3.48 -10.72
CA GLN A 98 -6.96 4.79 -11.11
C GLN A 98 -5.94 5.92 -10.97
N LEU A 99 -5.09 5.87 -9.92
CA LEU A 99 -4.07 6.88 -9.69
C LEU A 99 -2.83 6.67 -10.59
N GLY A 100 -2.50 5.41 -10.90
CA GLY A 100 -1.39 5.07 -11.80
C GLY A 100 -1.70 5.36 -13.28
N LEU A 101 -2.96 5.28 -13.70
CA LEU A 101 -3.42 5.65 -15.05
C LEU A 101 -3.42 7.17 -15.31
N GLY A 102 -3.27 8.00 -14.27
CA GLY A 102 -3.18 9.46 -14.41
C GLY A 102 -1.79 9.99 -14.77
N GLU A 103 -0.77 9.12 -14.88
CA GLU A 103 0.61 9.50 -15.21
C GLU A 103 1.02 9.17 -16.66
N GLU A 104 0.07 8.98 -17.58
CA GLU A 104 0.31 8.91 -19.04
C GLU A 104 0.02 10.24 -19.76
#